data_AF-A0A7X2NRP8-F1
#
_entry.id   AF-A0A7X2NRP8-F1
#
_cell.length_a   1.000
_cell.length_b   1.000
_cell.length_c   1.000
_cell.angle_alpha   90.00
_cell.angle_beta   90.00
_cell.angle_gamma   90.00
#
_symmetry.space_group_name_H-M   'P 1'
#
loop_
_entity.id
_entity.type
_entity.pdbx_description
1 polymer ?
#
loop_
_entity_poly.entity_id
_entity_poly.type
_entity_poly.pdbx_seq_one_letter_code
_entity_poly.pdbx_strand_id
1 'polypeptide(L)'
;MEFLYPGIAEERLLCRNRLREPPDETQKAFGKALDGKTGISYSPIVPLAQHVVSGMNYSILCMEQTPAMDGQPELYILTIYEDLDGNADIFKDTLFDHSAARVSAAASIAP
;
A
#
# COMPACT_ATOMS: atom_id res chain seq x y z
N MET A 1 27.32 -14.25 -0.71
CA MET A 1 27.59 -12.83 -0.39
C MET A 1 26.23 -12.17 -0.26
N GLU A 2 25.62 -12.32 0.91
CA GLU A 2 24.32 -11.73 1.23
C GLU A 2 24.59 -10.32 1.75
N PHE A 3 24.27 -9.32 0.93
CA PHE A 3 24.17 -7.94 1.40
C PHE A 3 22.85 -7.79 2.16
N LEU A 4 22.83 -8.33 3.38
CA LEU A 4 21.79 -8.05 4.35
C LEU A 4 22.13 -6.69 4.96
N TYR A 5 21.46 -5.63 4.51
CA TYR A 5 21.47 -4.34 5.20
C TYR A 5 20.64 -4.48 6.48
N PRO A 6 21.24 -4.50 7.68
CA PRO A 6 20.52 -4.78 8.91
C PRO A 6 19.54 -3.65 9.31
N GLY A 7 19.59 -2.48 8.65
CA GLY A 7 18.73 -1.33 8.98
C GLY A 7 17.29 -1.41 8.47
N ILE A 8 17.04 -2.08 7.32
CA ILE A 8 15.70 -2.08 6.70
C ILE A 8 14.79 -3.17 7.26
N ALA A 9 15.37 -4.19 7.90
CA ALA A 9 14.61 -5.29 8.50
C ALA A 9 13.95 -4.88 9.82
N GLU A 10 14.61 -4.06 10.64
CA GLU A 10 14.10 -3.64 11.95
C GLU A 10 13.05 -2.51 11.83
N GLU A 11 13.20 -1.58 10.88
CA GLU A 11 12.13 -0.62 10.55
C GLU A 11 10.91 -1.32 9.91
N ARG A 12 11.13 -2.36 9.09
CA ARG A 12 10.04 -3.22 8.60
C ARG A 12 9.33 -3.94 9.74
N LEU A 13 10.07 -4.39 10.77
CA LEU A 13 9.50 -5.02 11.96
C LEU A 13 8.70 -4.02 12.80
N LEU A 14 9.19 -2.78 12.94
CA LEU A 14 8.51 -1.72 13.69
C LEU A 14 7.23 -1.23 13.01
N CYS A 15 7.25 -1.08 11.68
CA CYS A 15 6.05 -0.81 10.88
C CYS A 15 5.08 -2.00 10.91
N ARG A 16 5.59 -3.23 10.80
CA ARG A 16 4.77 -4.47 10.91
C ARG A 16 4.09 -4.59 12.28
N ASN A 17 4.74 -4.17 13.36
CA ASN A 17 4.18 -4.30 14.72
C ASN A 17 3.17 -3.20 15.10
N ARG A 18 2.97 -2.16 14.26
CA ARG A 18 2.00 -1.08 14.50
C ARG A 18 0.91 -0.96 13.45
N LEU A 19 1.07 -1.56 12.27
CA LEU A 19 0.05 -1.57 11.24
C LEU A 19 -0.88 -2.76 11.48
N ARG A 20 -2.19 -2.49 11.50
CA ARG A 20 -3.20 -3.55 11.55
C ARG A 20 -3.01 -4.43 10.32
N GLU A 21 -2.76 -5.73 10.50
CA GLU A 21 -2.75 -6.66 9.38
C GLU A 21 -4.07 -6.50 8.59
N PRO A 22 -4.01 -6.44 7.25
CA PRO A 22 -5.21 -6.42 6.44
C PRO A 22 -6.06 -7.66 6.77
N PRO A 23 -7.38 -7.51 6.94
CA PRO A 23 -8.29 -8.64 7.10
C PRO A 23 -8.07 -9.67 5.99
N ASP A 24 -8.25 -10.95 6.30
CA ASP A 24 -8.01 -12.06 5.37
C ASP A 24 -8.75 -11.87 4.02
N GLU A 25 -9.95 -11.30 4.07
CA GLU A 25 -10.76 -10.97 2.88
C GLU A 25 -10.08 -9.90 2.00
N THR A 26 -9.50 -8.87 2.61
CA THR A 26 -8.77 -7.81 1.91
C THR A 26 -7.50 -8.36 1.24
N GLN A 27 -6.79 -9.28 1.90
CA GLN A 27 -5.61 -9.93 1.31
C GLN A 27 -6.00 -10.84 0.14
N LYS A 28 -7.11 -11.56 0.26
CA LYS A 28 -7.63 -12.44 -0.79
C LYS A 28 -8.07 -11.64 -2.02
N ALA A 29 -8.82 -10.55 -1.82
CA ALA A 29 -9.22 -9.65 -2.90
C ALA A 29 -8.01 -9.01 -3.58
N PHE A 30 -6.99 -8.61 -2.80
CA PHE A 30 -5.73 -8.08 -3.33
C PHE A 30 -4.96 -9.10 -4.17
N GLY A 31 -4.82 -10.33 -3.68
CA GLY A 31 -4.16 -11.41 -4.43
C GLY A 31 -4.84 -11.68 -5.76
N LYS A 32 -6.17 -11.74 -5.78
CA LYS A 32 -6.96 -11.92 -7.02
C LYS A 32 -6.82 -10.74 -7.98
N ALA A 33 -6.87 -9.51 -7.48
CA ALA A 33 -6.76 -8.31 -8.30
C ALA A 33 -5.38 -8.14 -8.95
N LEU A 34 -4.33 -8.73 -8.36
CA LEU A 34 -2.99 -8.80 -8.93
C LEU A 34 -2.75 -10.03 -9.81
N ASP A 35 -3.57 -11.07 -9.68
CA ASP A 35 -3.43 -12.29 -10.47
C ASP A 35 -3.68 -11.96 -11.95
N GLY A 36 -2.63 -12.08 -12.77
CA GLY A 36 -2.65 -11.69 -14.18
C GLY A 36 -2.19 -10.25 -14.51
N LYS A 37 -1.80 -9.43 -13.52
CA LYS A 37 -1.13 -8.14 -13.78
C LYS A 37 0.38 -8.34 -13.91
N THR A 38 0.91 -8.22 -15.13
CA THR A 38 2.35 -8.34 -15.42
C THR A 38 2.95 -6.97 -15.75
N GLY A 39 4.02 -6.58 -15.04
CA GLY A 39 4.81 -5.36 -15.32
C GLY A 39 5.10 -4.48 -14.11
N ILE A 40 4.22 -4.46 -13.11
CA ILE A 40 4.35 -3.65 -11.89
C ILE A 40 4.02 -4.53 -10.68
N SER A 41 4.90 -4.56 -9.68
CA SER A 41 4.67 -5.30 -8.43
C SER A 41 4.21 -4.34 -7.33
N TYR A 42 3.04 -4.60 -6.74
CA TYR A 42 2.55 -3.84 -5.60
C TYR A 42 2.74 -4.64 -4.30
N SER A 43 3.38 -4.02 -3.31
CA SER A 43 3.53 -4.59 -1.97
C SER A 43 2.56 -3.89 -1.02
N PRO A 44 1.56 -4.60 -0.47
CA PRO A 44 0.57 -3.99 0.42
C PRO A 44 1.21 -3.65 1.77
N ILE A 45 0.97 -2.43 2.26
CA ILE A 45 1.47 -1.94 3.55
C ILE A 45 0.35 -2.00 4.60
N VAL A 46 -0.79 -1.38 4.31
CA VAL A 46 -1.89 -1.27 5.29
C VAL A 46 -3.25 -1.06 4.59
N PRO A 47 -4.34 -1.69 5.08
CA PRO A 47 -5.69 -1.34 4.64
C PRO A 47 -6.06 0.07 5.15
N LEU A 48 -6.58 0.92 4.27
CA LEU A 48 -7.04 2.26 4.61
C LEU A 48 -8.54 2.29 4.89
N ALA A 49 -9.34 1.64 4.04
CA ALA A 49 -10.79 1.67 4.14
C ALA A 49 -11.44 0.43 3.51
N GLN A 50 -12.66 0.14 3.97
CA GLN A 50 -13.57 -0.83 3.38
C GLN A 50 -14.91 -0.13 3.16
N HIS A 51 -15.53 -0.34 2.01
CA HIS A 51 -16.79 0.32 1.67
C HIS A 51 -17.72 -0.66 0.95
N VAL A 52 -18.84 -0.97 1.61
CA VAL A 52 -19.89 -1.83 1.07
C VAL A 52 -20.68 -1.08 -0.01
N VAL A 53 -20.80 -1.69 -1.18
CA VAL A 53 -21.57 -1.19 -2.33
C VAL A 53 -22.42 -2.35 -2.89
N SER A 54 -22.61 -2.46 -4.21
CA SER A 54 -23.10 -3.69 -4.85
C SER A 54 -22.00 -4.76 -4.97
N GLY A 55 -21.28 -4.96 -3.87
CA GLY A 55 -19.95 -5.58 -3.82
C GLY A 55 -19.16 -4.96 -2.65
N MET A 56 -17.84 -5.08 -2.65
CA MET A 56 -16.98 -4.49 -1.64
C MET A 56 -15.81 -3.73 -2.29
N ASN A 57 -15.61 -2.48 -1.88
CA ASN A 57 -14.41 -1.73 -2.20
C ASN A 57 -13.41 -1.81 -1.05
N TYR A 58 -12.17 -2.19 -1.36
CA TYR A 58 -11.04 -2.16 -0.44
C TYR A 58 -10.04 -1.11 -0.90
N SER A 59 -9.71 -0.14 -0.04
CA SER A 59 -8.62 0.79 -0.27
C SER A 59 -7.41 0.37 0.52
N ILE A 60 -6.27 0.17 -0.14
CA ILE A 60 -5.03 -0.33 0.44
C ILE A 60 -3.89 0.60 0.05
N LEU A 61 -3.08 0.99 1.02
CA LEU A 61 -1.82 1.66 0.75
C LEU A 61 -0.80 0.61 0.35
N CYS A 62 -0.24 0.77 -0.84
CA CYS A 62 0.75 -0.12 -1.41
C CYS A 62 2.01 0.66 -1.79
N MET A 63 3.14 -0.02 -1.74
CA MET A 63 4.39 0.46 -2.32
C MET A 63 4.56 -0.18 -3.69
N GLU A 64 4.79 0.64 -4.71
CA GLU A 64 5.20 0.15 -6.02
C GLU A 64 6.65 -0.29 -5.94
N GLN A 65 6.91 -1.54 -6.33
CA GLN A 65 8.25 -2.08 -6.52
C GLN A 65 8.53 -2.15 -8.01
N THR A 66 9.02 -1.05 -8.57
CA THR A 66 9.52 -1.04 -9.94
C THR A 66 10.87 -1.78 -9.95
N PRO A 67 11.06 -2.81 -10.81
CA PRO A 67 12.31 -3.58 -10.85
C PRO A 67 13.50 -2.82 -11.49
N ALA A 68 13.37 -1.51 -11.74
CA ALA A 68 14.42 -0.69 -12.34
C ALA A 68 15.45 -0.27 -11.27
N MET A 69 16.74 -0.39 -11.60
CA MET A 69 17.90 -0.29 -10.70
C MET A 69 18.08 1.02 -9.90
N ASP A 70 17.20 2.01 -10.06
CA ASP A 70 17.21 3.30 -9.37
C ASP A 70 15.79 3.84 -9.09
N GLY A 71 14.75 3.02 -9.23
CA GLY A 71 13.36 3.44 -9.00
C GLY A 71 13.14 3.78 -7.53
N GLN A 72 12.88 5.05 -7.22
CA GLN A 72 12.44 5.43 -5.88
C GLN A 72 11.09 4.74 -5.62
N PRO A 73 10.91 4.09 -4.45
CA PRO A 73 9.65 3.46 -4.13
C PRO A 73 8.56 4.54 -4.01
N GLU A 74 7.58 4.50 -4.90
CA GLU A 74 6.40 5.36 -4.83
C GLU A 74 5.28 4.66 -4.07
N LEU A 75 4.52 5.46 -3.32
CA LEU A 75 3.36 4.99 -2.57
C LEU A 75 2.11 5.23 -3.41
N TYR A 76 1.25 4.21 -3.49
CA TYR A 76 -0.02 4.26 -4.20
C TYR A 76 -1.16 3.82 -3.29
N ILE A 77 -2.29 4.49 -3.38
CA ILE A 77 -3.56 4.00 -2.85
C ILE A 77 -4.24 3.22 -3.96
N LEU A 78 -4.34 1.90 -3.77
CA LEU A 78 -5.09 1.02 -4.65
C LEU A 78 -6.49 0.83 -4.11
N THR A 79 -7.49 1.06 -4.96
CA THR A 79 -8.89 0.70 -4.72
C THR A 79 -9.19 -0.57 -5.49
N ILE A 80 -9.47 -1.64 -4.78
CA ILE A 80 -9.89 -2.92 -5.33
C ILE A 80 -11.38 -3.04 -5.16
N TYR A 81 -12.07 -3.40 -6.23
CA TYR A 81 -13.48 -3.72 -6.21
C TYR A 81 -13.64 -5.24 -6.27
N GLU A 82 -14.37 -5.80 -5.32
CA GLU A 82 -14.82 -7.19 -5.31
C GLU A 82 -16.32 -7.24 -5.60
N ASP A 83 -16.72 -8.05 -6.58
CA ASP A 83 -18.13 -8.28 -6.91
C ASP A 83 -18.80 -9.30 -5.96
N LEU A 84 -20.10 -9.53 -6.13
CA LEU A 84 -20.86 -10.48 -5.30
C LEU A 84 -20.52 -11.95 -5.60
N ASP A 85 -19.88 -12.23 -6.74
CA ASP A 85 -19.39 -13.56 -7.14
C ASP A 85 -17.97 -13.83 -6.61
N GLY A 86 -17.33 -12.82 -6.01
CA GLY A 86 -16.00 -12.88 -5.43
C GLY A 86 -14.87 -12.66 -6.44
N ASN A 87 -15.13 -12.10 -7.61
CA ASN A 87 -14.07 -11.63 -8.51
C ASN A 87 -13.60 -10.27 -8.02
N ALA A 88 -12.28 -10.02 -8.06
CA ALA A 88 -11.70 -8.79 -7.58
C ALA A 88 -10.74 -8.19 -8.62
N ASP A 89 -10.86 -6.89 -8.84
CA ASP A 89 -10.07 -6.13 -9.81
C ASP A 89 -9.61 -4.79 -9.24
N ILE A 90 -8.48 -4.30 -9.73
CA ILE A 90 -8.02 -2.94 -9.43
C ILE A 90 -8.95 -1.96 -10.16
N PHE A 91 -9.77 -1.26 -9.40
CA PHE A 91 -10.69 -0.25 -9.91
C PHE A 91 -9.98 1.09 -10.11
N LYS A 92 -9.05 1.44 -9.21
CA LYS A 92 -8.34 2.72 -9.25
C LYS A 92 -6.98 2.62 -8.55
N ASP A 93 -5.96 3.17 -9.17
CA ASP A 93 -4.68 3.50 -8.58
C ASP A 93 -4.55 5.02 -8.43
N THR A 94 -3.99 5.48 -7.31
CA THR A 94 -3.79 6.91 -7.06
C THR A 94 -2.45 7.10 -6.38
N LEU A 95 -1.58 7.92 -6.96
CA LEU A 95 -0.30 8.27 -6.37
C LEU A 95 -0.54 8.98 -5.03
N PHE A 96 0.12 8.48 -3.99
CA PHE A 96 0.12 9.11 -2.68
C PHE A 96 1.11 10.28 -2.70
N ASP A 97 0.57 11.48 -2.92
CA ASP A 97 1.36 12.70 -2.94
C ASP A 97 1.86 13.04 -1.52
N HIS A 98 3.14 12.75 -1.26
CA HIS A 98 3.80 13.08 -0.01
C HIS A 98 4.20 14.57 0.08
N SER A 99 4.12 15.34 -1.00
CA SER A 99 4.51 16.76 -1.02
C SER A 99 3.59 17.65 -0.17
N ALA A 100 2.34 17.21 0.05
CA ALA A 100 1.37 17.86 0.91
C ALA A 100 1.51 17.49 2.40
N ALA A 101 2.25 16.44 2.74
CA ALA A 101 2.44 15.97 4.12
C ALA A 101 3.52 16.74 4.88
N ARG A 102 3.75 18.02 4.55
CA ARG A 102 4.43 18.95 5.45
C ARG A 102 3.50 19.23 6.61
N VAL A 103 3.47 18.33 7.59
CA VAL A 103 3.07 18.69 8.94
C VAL A 103 3.95 19.87 9.31
N SER A 104 3.34 21.03 9.53
CA SER A 104 3.99 22.24 9.98
C SER A 104 4.53 22.04 11.40
N ALA A 105 5.62 21.29 11.52
CA ALA A 105 6.45 21.35 12.70
C ALA A 105 7.10 22.75 12.72
N ALA A 106 6.85 23.46 13.82
CA ALA A 106 7.36 24.78 14.19
C ALA A 106 6.59 26.01 13.65
N ALA A 107 5.33 26.15 14.07
CA ALA A 107 4.88 27.46 14.52
C ALA A 107 5.42 27.71 15.94
N SER A 108 6.16 28.82 16.09
CA SER A 108 6.44 29.55 17.35
C SER A 108 7.47 28.98 18.34
N ILE A 109 8.75 29.27 18.10
CA ILE A 109 9.59 29.92 19.12
C ILE A 109 10.31 31.08 18.41
N ALA A 110 9.70 32.27 18.45
CA ALA A 110 10.40 33.51 18.13
C ALA A 110 11.22 33.96 19.35
N PRO A 111 12.40 34.59 19.15
CA PRO A 111 13.31 35.00 20.23
C PRO A 111 12.76 36.09 21.14
#